data_AF-A0A2W4MSE8-F1
#
_entry.id   AF-A0A2W4MSE8-F1
#
_cell.length_a   1.000
_cell.length_b   1.000
_cell.length_c   1.000
_cell.angle_alpha   90.00
_cell.angle_beta   90.00
_cell.angle_gamma   90.00
#
_symmetry.space_group_name_H-M   'P 1'
#
loop_
_entity.id
_entity.type
_entity.pdbx_description
1 polymer ?
#
loop_
_entity_poly.entity_id
_entity_poly.type
_entity_poly.pdbx_seq_one_letter_code
_entity_poly.pdbx_strand_id
1 'polypeptide(L)'
;MEPLLRERIEAANLTLGKWLVVAICEVFRSGQGGEPPDHAEVVAGLRNAIPLATRGIVSAGVGRLACSGRGRFIKLIITGPSVESLRSACDRLAPVVHRIATTLGPGTYVRMGVSRPRENLAELSTALREAVAVVRFQASSQRVQPIHFDEVRLGRYLLMIPPPLLRQLVQDELGSLAALPKRDQDELLRTLSALLAENFNVSAAAKRLHLRRQSLYRRIERLKTLLGPDMDQCDRRAALLLALRARELLGVDAFGAH
;
A
#
# COMPACT_ATOMS: atom_id res chain seq x y z
N MET A 1 -8.02 -2.78 21.80
CA MET A 1 -8.43 -1.52 21.15
C MET A 1 -7.79 -0.39 21.93
N GLU A 2 -7.03 0.49 21.28
CA GLU A 2 -6.34 1.61 21.96
C GLU A 2 -7.37 2.47 22.71
N PRO A 3 -7.21 2.75 24.02
CA PRO A 3 -8.21 3.47 24.83
C PRO A 3 -8.62 4.82 24.21
N LEU A 4 -7.64 5.56 23.67
CA LEU A 4 -7.80 6.81 22.93
C LEU A 4 -8.72 6.71 21.71
N LEU A 5 -8.82 5.54 21.09
CA LEU A 5 -9.68 5.36 19.93
C LEU A 5 -11.14 5.20 20.33
N ARG A 6 -11.40 4.49 21.43
CA ARG A 6 -12.75 4.28 21.95
C ARG A 6 -13.36 5.60 22.40
N GLU A 7 -12.59 6.38 23.14
CA GLU A 7 -12.96 7.72 23.61
C GLU A 7 -13.26 8.68 22.44
N ARG A 8 -12.48 8.62 21.34
CA ARG A 8 -12.74 9.44 20.14
C ARG A 8 -13.91 8.95 19.29
N ILE A 9 -14.22 7.65 19.31
CA ILE A 9 -15.41 7.08 18.67
C ILE A 9 -16.67 7.54 19.41
N GLU A 10 -16.63 7.49 20.75
CA GLU A 10 -17.70 7.95 21.63
C GLU A 10 -17.89 9.48 21.52
N ALA A 11 -16.81 10.27 21.57
CA ALA A 11 -16.85 11.73 21.41
C ALA A 11 -17.34 12.19 20.02
N ALA A 12 -17.13 11.38 18.98
CA ALA A 12 -17.63 11.67 17.63
C ALA A 12 -19.12 11.30 17.44
N ASN A 13 -19.77 10.70 18.46
CA ASN A 13 -21.16 10.26 18.45
C ASN A 13 -21.46 9.32 17.26
N LEU A 14 -20.55 8.37 17.01
CA LEU A 14 -20.67 7.39 15.93
C LEU A 14 -21.73 6.34 16.31
N THR A 15 -22.99 6.56 15.92
CA THR A 15 -24.07 5.58 16.11
C THR A 15 -23.78 4.30 15.32
N LEU A 16 -23.66 3.18 16.04
CA LEU A 16 -23.27 1.81 15.65
C LEU A 16 -24.20 1.08 14.66
N GLY A 17 -25.16 1.75 14.02
CA GLY A 17 -26.10 1.14 13.05
C GLY A 17 -25.81 1.48 11.60
N LYS A 18 -24.56 1.81 11.26
CA LYS A 18 -24.14 2.32 9.95
C LYS A 18 -22.84 1.66 9.50
N TRP A 19 -22.63 1.63 8.18
CA TRP A 19 -21.38 1.15 7.60
C TRP A 19 -20.20 1.99 8.11
N LEU A 20 -19.04 1.36 8.27
CA LEU A 20 -17.77 2.01 8.60
C LEU A 20 -16.63 1.50 7.72
N VAL A 21 -15.63 2.35 7.52
CA VAL A 21 -14.32 1.99 6.98
C VAL A 21 -13.22 2.57 7.85
N VAL A 22 -12.08 1.88 7.90
CA VAL A 22 -10.85 2.40 8.46
C VAL A 22 -9.95 2.81 7.30
N ALA A 23 -9.40 4.01 7.35
CA ALA A 23 -8.31 4.42 6.48
C ALA A 23 -7.05 4.67 7.31
N ILE A 24 -5.91 4.26 6.78
CA ILE A 24 -4.59 4.57 7.33
C ILE A 24 -3.86 5.42 6.30
N CYS A 25 -3.34 6.55 6.75
CA CYS A 25 -2.44 7.36 5.97
C CYS A 25 -1.03 7.22 6.55
N GLU A 26 -0.04 6.94 5.70
CA GLU A 26 1.37 6.98 6.08
C GLU A 26 2.02 8.19 5.43
N VAL A 27 2.64 9.01 6.26
CA VAL A 27 3.41 10.17 5.84
C VAL A 27 4.87 9.77 5.64
N PHE A 28 5.47 10.21 4.54
CA PHE A 28 6.88 9.94 4.23
C PHE A 28 7.49 11.09 3.43
N ARG A 29 8.81 11.27 3.50
CA ARG A 29 9.54 12.26 2.70
C ARG A 29 10.22 11.58 1.50
N SER A 30 10.25 12.23 0.34
CA SER A 30 11.01 11.73 -0.81
C SER A 30 12.51 11.98 -0.63
N GLY A 31 13.32 10.95 -0.91
CA GLY A 31 14.78 11.02 -0.86
C GLY A 31 15.36 9.97 0.09
N GLN A 32 16.44 9.29 -0.32
CA GLN A 32 17.17 8.41 0.61
C GLN A 32 17.74 9.28 1.75
N GLY A 33 17.20 9.12 2.96
CA GLY A 33 17.65 9.85 4.16
C GLY A 33 16.71 10.95 4.68
N GLY A 34 15.55 11.19 4.06
CA GLY A 34 14.54 12.07 4.66
C GLY A 34 13.88 11.36 5.85
N GLU A 35 14.24 11.74 7.08
CA GLU A 35 13.55 11.22 8.26
C GLU A 35 12.05 11.48 8.12
N PRO A 36 11.20 10.44 8.30
CA PRO A 36 9.77 10.62 8.26
C PRO A 36 9.36 11.61 9.36
N PRO A 37 8.34 12.45 9.11
CA PRO A 37 7.91 13.44 10.08
C PRO A 37 7.53 12.76 11.40
N ASP A 38 7.96 13.37 12.49
CA ASP A 38 7.74 12.83 13.82
C ASP A 38 6.27 12.95 14.26
N HIS A 39 5.96 12.45 15.46
CA HIS A 39 4.60 12.52 16.01
C HIS A 39 4.09 13.97 16.15
N ALA A 40 4.95 14.91 16.55
CA ALA A 40 4.55 16.30 16.79
C ALA A 40 4.23 17.01 15.47
N GLU A 41 5.03 16.81 14.44
CA GLU A 41 4.79 17.31 13.08
C GLU A 41 3.44 16.80 12.54
N VAL A 42 3.21 15.49 12.61
CA VAL A 42 1.96 14.88 12.13
C VAL A 42 0.76 15.40 12.91
N VAL A 43 0.85 15.53 14.23
CA VAL A 43 -0.23 16.11 15.06
C VAL A 43 -0.51 17.58 14.69
N ALA A 44 0.53 18.38 14.41
CA ALA A 44 0.37 19.76 13.97
C ALA A 44 -0.32 19.86 12.60
N GLY A 45 0.10 19.05 11.61
CA GLY A 45 -0.55 18.99 10.30
C GLY A 45 -2.02 18.53 10.39
N LEU A 46 -2.29 17.56 11.27
CA LEU A 46 -3.64 17.06 11.55
C LEU A 46 -4.54 18.15 12.16
N ARG A 47 -4.04 18.97 13.10
CA ARG A 47 -4.83 20.03 13.74
C ARG A 47 -5.48 20.97 12.72
N ASN A 48 -4.80 21.23 11.61
CA ASN A 48 -5.28 22.12 10.55
C ASN A 48 -6.15 21.39 9.52
N ALA A 49 -5.84 20.12 9.22
CA ALA A 49 -6.55 19.36 8.18
C ALA A 49 -7.85 18.71 8.67
N ILE A 50 -7.91 18.24 9.93
CA ILE A 50 -9.06 17.52 10.49
C ILE A 50 -10.34 18.35 10.45
N PRO A 51 -10.37 19.63 10.89
CA PRO A 51 -11.63 20.40 10.89
C PRO A 51 -12.18 20.64 9.47
N LEU A 52 -11.31 20.65 8.46
CA LEU A 52 -11.72 20.77 7.05
C LEU A 52 -12.23 19.43 6.52
N ALA A 53 -11.55 18.33 6.84
CA ALA A 53 -11.95 16.98 6.48
C ALA A 53 -13.31 16.62 7.07
N THR A 54 -13.47 16.83 8.37
CA THR A 54 -14.71 16.58 9.10
C THR A 54 -15.83 17.44 8.55
N ARG A 55 -15.59 18.75 8.31
CA ARG A 55 -16.61 19.62 7.69
C ARG A 55 -17.00 19.14 6.30
N GLY A 56 -16.06 18.77 5.44
CA GLY A 56 -16.36 18.31 4.07
C GLY A 56 -17.14 16.99 4.03
N ILE A 57 -16.86 16.05 4.93
CA ILE A 57 -17.59 14.78 5.02
C ILE A 57 -18.99 14.99 5.62
N VAL A 58 -19.10 15.82 6.66
CA VAL A 58 -20.37 16.11 7.33
C VAL A 58 -21.28 16.96 6.43
N SER A 59 -20.77 18.01 5.79
CA SER A 59 -21.57 18.92 4.95
C SER A 59 -22.11 18.25 3.70
N ALA A 60 -21.38 17.27 3.16
CA ALA A 60 -21.83 16.49 2.02
C ALA A 60 -22.79 15.33 2.41
N GLY A 61 -23.16 15.21 3.70
CA GLY A 61 -24.07 14.17 4.19
C GLY A 61 -23.49 12.75 4.09
N VAL A 62 -22.17 12.64 3.92
CA VAL A 62 -21.50 11.39 3.56
C VAL A 62 -21.14 10.58 4.81
N GLY A 63 -21.06 11.22 5.97
CA GLY A 63 -20.74 10.50 7.19
C GLY A 63 -20.25 11.31 8.37
N ARG A 64 -19.69 10.59 9.33
CA ARG A 64 -18.89 11.13 10.43
C ARG A 64 -17.47 10.59 10.35
N LEU A 65 -16.51 11.42 10.74
CA LEU A 65 -15.08 11.11 10.73
C LEU A 65 -14.51 11.25 12.14
N ALA A 66 -13.86 10.19 12.62
CA ALA A 66 -12.89 10.27 13.72
C ALA A 66 -11.48 10.04 13.15
N CYS A 67 -10.48 10.60 13.80
CA CYS A 67 -9.08 10.46 13.37
C CYS A 67 -8.16 10.30 14.57
N SER A 68 -6.93 9.84 14.40
CA SER A 68 -5.86 9.89 15.40
C SER A 68 -4.50 9.85 14.70
N GLY A 69 -3.48 10.49 15.26
CA GLY A 69 -2.11 10.44 14.75
C GLY A 69 -1.19 9.72 15.74
N ARG A 70 -0.27 8.91 15.23
CA ARG A 70 0.83 8.33 16.02
C ARG A 70 2.07 8.13 15.15
N GLY A 71 3.15 8.83 15.48
CA GLY A 71 4.35 8.87 14.65
C GLY A 71 3.99 9.35 13.24
N ARG A 72 4.49 8.66 12.22
CA ARG A 72 4.20 8.93 10.80
C ARG A 72 2.85 8.42 10.29
N PHE A 73 2.02 7.82 11.15
CA PHE A 73 0.73 7.23 10.75
C PHE A 73 -0.45 8.05 11.25
N ILE A 74 -1.42 8.22 10.37
CA ILE A 74 -2.73 8.82 10.66
C ILE A 74 -3.77 7.73 10.47
N LYS A 75 -4.62 7.54 11.46
CA LYS A 75 -5.75 6.63 11.41
C LYS A 75 -7.03 7.41 11.30
N LEU A 76 -7.92 7.00 10.40
CA LEU A 76 -9.22 7.59 10.15
C LEU A 76 -10.28 6.50 10.30
N ILE A 77 -11.38 6.81 10.98
CA ILE A 77 -12.59 5.98 11.03
C ILE A 77 -13.70 6.82 10.42
N ILE A 78 -14.27 6.32 9.34
CA ILE A 78 -15.35 6.99 8.60
C ILE A 78 -16.58 6.11 8.75
N THR A 79 -17.70 6.71 9.14
CA THR A 79 -19.00 6.01 9.21
C THR A 79 -19.98 6.71 8.30
N GLY A 80 -20.87 5.97 7.64
CA GLY A 80 -21.76 6.49 6.62
C GLY A 80 -22.99 5.60 6.42
N PRO A 81 -24.08 6.14 5.83
CA PRO A 81 -25.33 5.41 5.69
C PRO A 81 -25.25 4.22 4.72
N SER A 82 -24.28 4.22 3.79
CA SER A 82 -24.10 3.16 2.79
C SER A 82 -22.64 3.01 2.40
N VAL A 83 -22.29 1.87 1.79
CA VAL A 83 -20.96 1.63 1.20
C VAL A 83 -20.58 2.69 0.17
N GLU A 84 -21.54 3.08 -0.69
CA GLU A 84 -21.34 4.10 -1.72
C GLU A 84 -20.96 5.45 -1.10
N SER A 85 -21.64 5.81 -0.01
CA SER A 85 -21.35 7.00 0.77
C SER A 85 -19.93 6.95 1.33
N LEU A 86 -19.54 5.84 1.98
CA LEU A 86 -18.18 5.68 2.49
C LEU A 86 -17.10 5.80 1.41
N ARG A 87 -17.33 5.20 0.24
CA ARG A 87 -16.43 5.33 -0.90
C ARG A 87 -16.27 6.79 -1.32
N SER A 88 -17.38 7.51 -1.48
CA SER A 88 -17.34 8.95 -1.80
C SER A 88 -16.61 9.76 -0.71
N ALA A 89 -16.76 9.42 0.57
CA ALA A 89 -16.00 10.07 1.64
C ALA A 89 -14.50 9.84 1.52
N CYS A 90 -14.08 8.61 1.21
CA CYS A 90 -12.67 8.28 0.98
C CYS A 90 -12.09 9.04 -0.21
N ASP A 91 -12.80 9.13 -1.33
CA ASP A 91 -12.36 9.88 -2.51
C ASP A 91 -12.21 11.37 -2.20
N ARG A 92 -13.16 11.94 -1.44
CA ARG A 92 -13.13 13.33 -0.99
C ARG A 92 -12.04 13.61 0.05
N LEU A 93 -11.47 12.59 0.67
CA LEU A 93 -10.31 12.75 1.56
C LEU A 93 -9.00 12.86 0.79
N ALA A 94 -8.93 12.50 -0.49
CA ALA A 94 -7.69 12.63 -1.26
C ALA A 94 -7.13 14.07 -1.29
N PRO A 95 -7.93 15.13 -1.56
CA PRO A 95 -7.47 16.52 -1.48
C PRO A 95 -7.06 16.94 -0.06
N VAL A 96 -7.71 16.40 0.97
CA VAL A 96 -7.37 16.67 2.38
C VAL A 96 -6.01 16.08 2.71
N VAL A 97 -5.78 14.83 2.31
CA VAL A 97 -4.51 14.11 2.48
C VAL A 97 -3.38 14.81 1.74
N HIS A 98 -3.64 15.28 0.52
CA HIS A 98 -2.67 16.09 -0.22
C HIS A 98 -2.32 17.39 0.54
N ARG A 99 -3.32 18.05 1.14
CA ARG A 99 -3.10 19.27 1.93
C ARG A 99 -2.30 19.02 3.21
N ILE A 100 -2.52 17.88 3.87
CA ILE A 100 -1.69 17.44 5.01
C ILE A 100 -0.22 17.36 4.55
N ALA A 101 0.05 16.72 3.41
CA ALA A 101 1.39 16.61 2.85
C ALA A 101 2.03 18.00 2.64
N THR A 102 1.29 18.94 2.04
CA THR A 102 1.80 20.30 1.81
C THR A 102 2.04 21.10 3.10
N THR A 103 1.25 20.86 4.15
CA THR A 103 1.39 21.56 5.45
C THR A 103 2.60 21.05 6.23
N LEU A 104 2.98 19.78 6.03
CA LEU A 104 4.14 19.16 6.67
C LEU A 104 5.47 19.50 5.95
N GLY A 105 5.41 20.23 4.84
CA GLY A 105 6.58 20.78 4.16
C GLY A 105 6.88 20.13 2.81
N PRO A 106 7.73 20.79 1.99
CA PRO A 106 8.10 20.32 0.66
C PRO A 106 8.76 18.94 0.71
N GLY A 107 8.50 18.13 -0.32
CA GLY A 107 9.00 16.75 -0.40
C GLY A 107 8.29 15.77 0.53
N THR A 108 7.24 16.19 1.24
CA THR A 108 6.38 15.29 2.02
C THR A 108 5.26 14.73 1.16
N TYR A 109 5.04 13.43 1.28
CA TYR A 109 4.00 12.68 0.60
C TYR A 109 3.18 11.91 1.61
N VAL A 110 1.93 11.65 1.25
CA VAL A 110 1.05 10.81 2.04
C VAL A 110 0.43 9.76 1.13
N ARG A 111 0.46 8.52 1.59
CA ARG A 111 -0.23 7.41 0.93
C ARG A 111 -1.38 6.95 1.83
N MET A 112 -2.50 6.56 1.24
CA MET A 112 -3.70 6.17 1.99
C MET A 112 -4.18 4.78 1.55
N GLY A 113 -4.33 3.89 2.53
CA GLY A 113 -4.96 2.59 2.38
C GLY A 113 -6.29 2.54 3.12
N VAL A 114 -7.32 2.01 2.47
CA VAL A 114 -8.69 1.97 2.98
C VAL A 114 -9.15 0.51 3.13
N SER A 115 -9.74 0.17 4.27
CA SER A 115 -10.31 -1.15 4.53
C SER A 115 -11.56 -1.41 3.68
N ARG A 116 -12.05 -2.65 3.73
CA ARG A 116 -13.41 -2.93 3.29
C ARG A 116 -14.43 -2.30 4.25
N PRO A 117 -15.64 -1.95 3.77
CA PRO A 117 -16.75 -1.54 4.62
C PRO A 117 -17.14 -2.64 5.62
N ARG A 118 -17.56 -2.22 6.82
CA ARG A 118 -18.01 -3.07 7.92
C ARG A 118 -19.25 -2.49 8.58
N GLU A 119 -20.09 -3.35 9.13
CA GLU A 119 -21.30 -2.91 9.85
C GLU A 119 -21.10 -2.92 11.37
N ASN A 120 -20.01 -3.54 11.86
CA ASN A 120 -19.78 -3.74 13.29
C ASN A 120 -18.41 -3.22 13.77
N LEU A 121 -18.39 -2.49 14.89
CA LEU A 121 -17.15 -2.04 15.56
C LEU A 121 -16.28 -3.20 16.06
N ALA A 122 -16.83 -4.38 16.32
CA ALA A 122 -16.04 -5.57 16.65
C ALA A 122 -15.02 -5.91 15.54
N GLU A 123 -15.31 -5.54 14.30
CA GLU A 123 -14.44 -5.79 13.14
C GLU A 123 -13.40 -4.68 12.92
N LEU A 124 -13.35 -3.66 13.77
CA LEU A 124 -12.45 -2.51 13.63
C LEU A 124 -10.97 -2.93 13.63
N SER A 125 -10.63 -3.98 14.37
CA SER A 125 -9.28 -4.56 14.38
C SER A 125 -8.92 -5.18 13.02
N THR A 126 -9.86 -5.88 12.39
CA THR A 126 -9.71 -6.45 11.05
C THR A 126 -9.66 -5.36 9.99
N ALA A 127 -10.55 -4.37 10.04
CA ALA A 127 -10.53 -3.22 9.14
C ALA A 127 -9.21 -2.44 9.25
N LEU A 128 -8.68 -2.25 10.46
CA LEU A 128 -7.37 -1.63 10.68
C LEU A 128 -6.24 -2.45 10.04
N ARG A 129 -6.24 -3.77 10.21
CA ARG A 129 -5.25 -4.65 9.57
C ARG A 129 -5.31 -4.51 8.05
N GLU A 130 -6.50 -4.52 7.47
CA GLU A 130 -6.69 -4.31 6.01
C GLU A 130 -6.13 -2.97 5.54
N ALA A 131 -6.47 -1.86 6.21
CA ALA A 131 -6.00 -0.53 5.84
C ALA A 131 -4.46 -0.41 5.89
N VAL A 132 -3.84 -0.91 6.97
CA VAL A 132 -2.37 -0.97 7.09
C VAL A 132 -1.75 -1.80 5.97
N ALA A 133 -2.40 -2.91 5.63
CA ALA A 133 -1.95 -3.83 4.61
C ALA A 133 -1.92 -3.16 3.22
N VAL A 134 -2.95 -2.37 2.88
CA VAL A 134 -2.95 -1.58 1.64
C VAL A 134 -1.84 -0.53 1.62
N VAL A 135 -1.62 0.18 2.73
CA VAL A 135 -0.55 1.18 2.84
C VAL A 135 0.84 0.58 2.61
N ARG A 136 1.07 -0.65 3.11
CA ARG A 136 2.31 -1.40 2.86
C ARG A 136 2.43 -1.80 1.39
N PHE A 137 1.35 -2.25 0.77
CA PHE A 137 1.31 -2.53 -0.66
C PHE A 137 1.63 -1.29 -1.51
N GLN A 138 1.20 -0.11 -1.08
CA GLN A 138 1.53 1.15 -1.74
C GLN A 138 2.99 1.59 -1.57
N ALA A 139 3.77 1.03 -0.64
CA ALA A 139 5.17 1.44 -0.44
C ALA A 139 6.03 1.23 -1.71
N SER A 140 5.64 0.31 -2.59
CA SER A 140 6.27 0.07 -3.90
C SER A 140 5.72 0.93 -5.04
N SER A 141 4.66 1.71 -4.80
CA SER A 141 3.94 2.50 -5.80
C SER A 141 4.02 3.99 -5.48
N GLN A 142 4.32 4.82 -6.48
CA GLN A 142 4.26 6.29 -6.34
C GLN A 142 2.83 6.85 -6.32
N ARG A 143 1.81 6.00 -6.16
CA ARG A 143 0.41 6.45 -6.13
C ARG A 143 0.11 7.21 -4.84
N VAL A 144 -0.34 8.45 -4.99
CA VAL A 144 -0.71 9.37 -3.90
C VAL A 144 -2.23 9.32 -3.62
N GLN A 145 -2.98 8.49 -4.34
CA GLN A 145 -4.44 8.36 -4.21
C GLN A 145 -4.82 7.27 -3.18
N PRO A 146 -6.03 7.36 -2.57
CA PRO A 146 -6.59 6.28 -1.77
C PRO A 146 -6.63 4.98 -2.59
N ILE A 147 -6.19 3.88 -1.99
CA ILE A 147 -6.43 2.54 -2.54
C ILE A 147 -7.33 1.79 -1.57
N HIS A 148 -8.40 1.21 -2.10
CA HIS A 148 -9.28 0.35 -1.33
C HIS A 148 -8.72 -1.08 -1.28
N PHE A 149 -8.92 -1.78 -0.16
CA PHE A 149 -8.44 -3.15 0.02
C PHE A 149 -8.93 -4.11 -1.08
N ASP A 150 -10.13 -3.90 -1.61
CA ASP A 150 -10.67 -4.70 -2.71
C ASP A 150 -9.92 -4.51 -4.04
N GLU A 151 -9.25 -3.37 -4.22
CA GLU A 151 -8.43 -3.07 -5.40
C GLU A 151 -7.07 -3.76 -5.36
N VAL A 152 -6.61 -4.18 -4.17
CA VAL A 152 -5.36 -4.93 -4.00
C VAL A 152 -5.48 -6.37 -4.53
N ARG A 153 -6.70 -6.83 -4.88
CA ARG A 153 -7.02 -8.13 -5.51
C ARG A 153 -6.27 -9.28 -4.85
N LEU A 154 -5.41 -10.00 -5.58
CA LEU A 154 -4.65 -11.14 -5.04
C LEU A 154 -3.64 -10.73 -3.96
N GLY A 155 -3.09 -9.51 -4.03
CA GLY A 155 -2.10 -9.03 -3.06
C GLY A 155 -2.63 -8.98 -1.63
N ARG A 156 -3.96 -8.94 -1.46
CA ARG A 156 -4.61 -8.94 -0.15
C ARG A 156 -4.48 -10.26 0.60
N TYR A 157 -4.33 -11.37 -0.12
CA TYR A 157 -4.13 -12.68 0.51
C TYR A 157 -2.69 -12.85 1.01
N LEU A 158 -1.71 -12.23 0.33
CA LEU A 158 -0.34 -12.17 0.82
C LEU A 158 -0.23 -11.45 2.17
N LEU A 159 -1.12 -10.48 2.41
CA LEU A 159 -1.18 -9.76 3.68
C LEU A 159 -1.70 -10.61 4.85
N MET A 160 -2.32 -11.75 4.57
CA MET A 160 -2.71 -12.74 5.57
C MET A 160 -1.58 -13.70 5.91
N ILE A 161 -0.52 -13.76 5.09
CA ILE A 161 0.63 -14.62 5.30
C ILE A 161 1.60 -13.92 6.29
N PRO A 162 2.05 -14.62 7.35
CA PRO A 162 3.05 -14.09 8.27
C PRO A 162 4.32 -13.60 7.56
N PRO A 163 4.96 -12.49 7.99
CA PRO A 163 6.18 -11.98 7.36
C PRO A 163 7.32 -12.99 7.19
N PRO A 164 7.58 -13.94 8.12
CA PRO A 164 8.59 -14.97 7.91
C PRO A 164 8.31 -15.87 6.70
N LEU A 165 7.06 -16.27 6.49
CA LEU A 165 6.66 -17.08 5.34
C LEU A 165 6.72 -16.30 4.03
N LEU A 166 6.41 -15.00 4.06
CA LEU A 166 6.61 -14.12 2.91
C LEU A 166 8.10 -14.00 2.55
N ARG A 167 8.99 -13.88 3.54
CA ARG A 167 10.44 -13.86 3.30
C ARG A 167 10.93 -15.16 2.71
N GLN A 168 10.44 -16.29 3.23
CA GLN A 168 10.75 -17.59 2.68
C GLN A 168 10.31 -17.70 1.20
N LEU A 169 9.07 -17.29 0.88
CA LEU A 169 8.61 -17.25 -0.51
C LEU A 169 9.51 -16.38 -1.40
N VAL A 170 9.92 -15.19 -0.94
CA VAL A 170 10.86 -14.34 -1.69
C VAL A 170 12.20 -15.04 -1.89
N GLN A 171 12.71 -15.71 -0.86
CA GLN A 171 13.98 -16.41 -0.92
C GLN A 171 13.95 -17.61 -1.86
N ASP A 172 12.91 -18.44 -1.75
CA ASP A 172 12.74 -19.66 -2.56
C ASP A 172 12.58 -19.30 -4.05
N GLU A 173 11.89 -18.21 -4.35
CA GLU A 173 11.51 -17.84 -5.73
C GLU A 173 12.47 -16.85 -6.39
N LEU A 174 13.05 -15.92 -5.63
CA LEU A 174 13.85 -14.80 -6.14
C LEU A 174 15.24 -14.74 -5.51
N GLY A 175 15.59 -15.63 -4.58
CA GLY A 175 16.84 -15.60 -3.82
C GLY A 175 18.09 -15.60 -4.70
N SER A 176 18.07 -16.27 -5.86
CA SER A 176 19.17 -16.24 -6.83
C SER A 176 19.48 -14.85 -7.37
N LEU A 177 18.52 -13.91 -7.33
CA LEU A 177 18.71 -12.52 -7.73
C LEU A 177 19.29 -11.65 -6.59
N ALA A 178 19.29 -12.15 -5.35
CA ALA A 178 19.74 -11.40 -4.17
C ALA A 178 21.25 -11.08 -4.22
N ALA A 179 22.05 -12.01 -4.74
CA ALA A 179 23.51 -11.89 -4.82
C ALA A 179 24.02 -11.00 -5.96
N LEU A 180 23.13 -10.51 -6.83
CA LEU A 180 23.52 -9.65 -7.94
C LEU A 180 23.86 -8.23 -7.46
N PRO A 181 24.76 -7.51 -8.15
CA PRO A 181 24.92 -6.08 -7.95
C PRO A 181 23.57 -5.36 -8.06
N LYS A 182 23.31 -4.40 -7.16
CA LYS A 182 21.99 -3.74 -7.02
C LYS A 182 21.41 -3.26 -8.37
N ARG A 183 22.24 -2.68 -9.23
CA ARG A 183 21.83 -2.23 -10.57
C ARG A 183 21.30 -3.36 -11.45
N ASP A 184 21.97 -4.52 -11.43
CA ASP A 184 21.60 -5.69 -12.21
C ASP A 184 20.36 -6.36 -11.61
N GLN A 185 20.29 -6.44 -10.29
CA GLN A 185 19.11 -6.91 -9.58
C GLN A 185 17.87 -6.08 -9.94
N ASP A 186 17.95 -4.75 -9.83
CA ASP A 186 16.86 -3.84 -10.16
C ASP A 186 16.47 -3.92 -11.65
N GLU A 187 17.43 -4.17 -12.54
CA GLU A 187 17.17 -4.37 -13.96
C GLU A 187 16.40 -5.67 -14.23
N LEU A 188 16.86 -6.79 -13.67
CA LEU A 188 16.24 -8.10 -13.89
C LEU A 188 14.87 -8.21 -13.21
N LEU A 189 14.70 -7.66 -12.01
CA LEU A 189 13.40 -7.61 -11.33
C LEU A 189 12.38 -6.76 -12.11
N ARG A 190 12.80 -5.60 -12.65
CA ARG A 190 11.93 -4.80 -13.55
C ARG A 190 11.57 -5.58 -14.81
N THR A 191 12.52 -6.34 -15.35
CA THR A 191 12.30 -7.16 -16.54
C THR A 191 11.30 -8.29 -16.25
N LEU A 192 11.47 -9.03 -15.16
CA LEU A 192 10.56 -10.10 -14.73
C LEU A 192 9.15 -9.56 -14.47
N SER A 193 9.02 -8.44 -13.78
CA SER A 193 7.74 -7.78 -13.53
C SER A 193 7.01 -7.41 -14.83
N ALA A 194 7.73 -6.89 -15.82
CA ALA A 194 7.16 -6.57 -17.13
C ALA A 194 6.75 -7.83 -17.92
N LEU A 195 7.54 -8.90 -17.88
CA LEU A 195 7.18 -10.17 -18.51
C LEU A 195 5.89 -10.73 -17.92
N LEU A 196 5.78 -10.79 -16.60
CA LEU A 196 4.58 -11.28 -15.91
C LEU A 196 3.35 -10.41 -16.21
N ALA A 197 3.51 -9.07 -16.21
CA ALA A 197 2.42 -8.15 -16.52
C ALA A 197 1.86 -8.31 -17.93
N GLU A 198 2.71 -8.68 -18.89
CA GLU A 198 2.34 -8.89 -20.29
C GLU A 198 2.15 -10.39 -20.62
N ASN A 199 1.96 -11.24 -19.59
CA ASN A 199 1.77 -12.69 -19.71
C ASN A 199 2.84 -13.41 -20.57
N PHE A 200 4.11 -12.99 -20.39
CA PHE A 200 5.29 -13.40 -21.14
C PHE A 200 5.28 -13.07 -22.63
N ASN A 201 4.41 -12.15 -23.08
CA ASN A 201 4.51 -11.58 -24.42
C ASN A 201 5.75 -10.67 -24.53
N VAL A 202 6.84 -11.23 -25.06
CA VAL A 202 8.13 -10.56 -25.22
C VAL A 202 8.01 -9.24 -26.00
N SER A 203 7.12 -9.18 -27.00
CA SER A 203 6.95 -7.95 -27.79
C SER A 203 6.27 -6.84 -27.01
N ALA A 204 5.24 -7.16 -26.23
CA ALA A 204 4.56 -6.20 -25.36
C ALA A 204 5.48 -5.76 -24.21
N ALA A 205 6.20 -6.69 -23.58
CA ALA A 205 7.15 -6.39 -22.52
C ALA A 205 8.31 -5.50 -23.00
N ALA A 206 8.83 -5.74 -24.21
CA ALA A 206 9.87 -4.89 -24.82
C ALA A 206 9.38 -3.45 -25.03
N LYS A 207 8.15 -3.28 -25.52
CA LYS A 207 7.52 -1.96 -25.67
C LYS A 207 7.34 -1.28 -24.31
N ARG A 208 6.82 -2.00 -23.30
CA ARG A 208 6.62 -1.51 -21.93
C ARG A 208 7.92 -1.04 -21.27
N LEU A 209 9.02 -1.73 -21.52
CA LEU A 209 10.35 -1.40 -20.98
C LEU A 209 11.14 -0.41 -21.85
N HIS A 210 10.59 0.01 -23.00
CA HIS A 210 11.30 0.81 -24.01
C HIS A 210 12.64 0.17 -24.46
N LEU A 211 12.65 -1.16 -24.62
CA LEU A 211 13.83 -1.93 -25.03
C LEU A 211 13.68 -2.47 -26.45
N ARG A 212 14.83 -2.64 -27.12
CA ARG A 212 14.91 -3.50 -28.31
C ARG A 212 14.70 -4.95 -27.91
N ARG A 213 14.02 -5.73 -28.76
CA ARG A 213 13.76 -7.17 -28.54
C ARG A 213 15.02 -7.96 -28.19
N GLN A 214 16.12 -7.75 -28.91
CA GLN A 214 17.40 -8.45 -28.66
C GLN A 214 17.94 -8.21 -27.24
N SER A 215 17.81 -6.98 -26.72
CA SER A 215 18.22 -6.68 -25.34
C SER A 215 17.31 -7.38 -24.34
N LEU A 216 16.00 -7.44 -24.59
CA LEU A 216 15.08 -8.17 -23.74
C LEU A 216 15.36 -9.68 -23.75
N TYR A 217 15.65 -10.28 -24.90
CA TYR A 217 16.01 -11.71 -24.98
C TYR A 217 17.23 -12.03 -24.12
N ARG A 218 18.29 -11.23 -24.17
CA ARG A 218 19.48 -11.43 -23.30
C ARG A 218 19.13 -11.41 -21.81
N ARG A 219 18.21 -10.53 -21.40
CA ARG A 219 17.74 -10.48 -20.02
C ARG A 219 16.84 -11.66 -19.65
N ILE A 220 16.00 -12.14 -20.58
CA ILE A 220 15.19 -13.35 -20.40
C ILE A 220 16.10 -14.56 -20.19
N GLU A 221 17.13 -14.72 -21.02
CA GLU A 221 18.10 -15.82 -20.87
C GLU A 221 18.83 -15.74 -19.53
N ARG A 222 19.27 -14.54 -19.12
CA ARG A 222 19.88 -14.34 -17.79
C ARG A 222 18.91 -14.68 -16.65
N LEU A 223 17.64 -14.32 -16.76
CA LEU A 223 16.61 -14.70 -15.79
C LEU A 223 16.43 -16.23 -15.76
N LYS A 224 16.38 -16.91 -16.90
CA LYS A 224 16.27 -18.37 -16.97
C LYS A 224 17.47 -19.09 -16.35
N THR A 225 18.68 -18.59 -16.55
CA THR A 225 19.88 -19.13 -15.89
C THR A 225 19.79 -19.04 -14.36
N LEU A 226 19.17 -17.98 -13.83
CA LEU A 226 19.12 -17.72 -12.39
C LEU A 226 17.90 -18.33 -11.69
N LEU A 227 16.75 -18.37 -12.38
CA LEU A 227 15.45 -18.73 -11.81
C LEU A 227 14.91 -20.08 -12.32
N GLY A 228 15.59 -20.69 -13.29
CA GLY A 228 15.18 -21.93 -13.92
C GLY A 228 14.57 -21.75 -15.33
N PRO A 229 14.71 -22.75 -16.21
CA PRO A 229 14.18 -22.69 -17.57
C PRO A 229 12.65 -22.74 -17.63
N ASP A 230 12.01 -23.21 -16.57
CA ASP A 230 10.56 -23.37 -16.37
C ASP A 230 9.86 -22.08 -15.90
N MET A 231 10.58 -20.96 -15.80
CA MET A 231 10.06 -19.65 -15.38
C MET A 231 8.79 -19.19 -16.13
N ASP A 232 8.59 -19.65 -17.36
CA ASP A 232 7.42 -19.33 -18.18
C ASP A 232 6.30 -20.39 -18.12
N GLN A 233 6.37 -21.39 -17.24
CA GLN A 233 5.28 -22.32 -16.97
C GLN A 233 4.23 -21.68 -16.04
N CYS A 234 2.98 -22.14 -16.12
CA CYS A 234 1.85 -21.48 -15.45
C CYS A 234 2.06 -21.33 -13.92
N ASP A 235 2.37 -22.44 -13.24
CA ASP A 235 2.58 -22.45 -11.79
C ASP A 235 3.80 -21.61 -11.39
N ARG A 236 4.87 -21.68 -12.18
CA ARG A 236 6.10 -20.91 -11.93
C ARG A 236 5.88 -19.42 -12.10
N ARG A 237 5.13 -19.00 -13.13
CA ARG A 237 4.71 -17.58 -13.29
C ARG A 237 3.92 -17.09 -12.09
N ALA A 238 2.99 -17.92 -11.58
CA ALA A 238 2.19 -17.56 -10.41
C ALA A 238 3.06 -17.41 -9.15
N ALA A 239 3.96 -18.35 -8.88
CA ALA A 239 4.88 -18.30 -7.75
C ALA A 239 5.79 -17.07 -7.79
N LEU A 240 6.40 -16.79 -8.96
CA LEU A 240 7.25 -15.61 -9.17
C LEU A 240 6.48 -14.30 -9.03
N LEU A 241 5.24 -14.24 -9.51
CA LEU A 241 4.38 -13.07 -9.31
C LEU A 241 4.10 -12.84 -7.82
N LEU A 242 3.75 -13.90 -7.08
CA LEU A 242 3.50 -13.81 -5.65
C LEU A 242 4.76 -13.39 -4.89
N ALA A 243 5.93 -13.91 -5.26
CA ALA A 243 7.21 -13.52 -4.68
C ALA A 243 7.56 -12.05 -4.95
N LEU A 244 7.33 -11.54 -6.16
CA LEU A 244 7.51 -10.11 -6.45
C LEU A 244 6.60 -9.24 -5.56
N ARG A 245 5.34 -9.63 -5.39
CA ARG A 245 4.41 -8.92 -4.51
C ARG A 245 4.78 -9.04 -3.04
N ALA A 246 5.23 -10.20 -2.59
CA ALA A 246 5.73 -10.40 -1.23
C ALA A 246 6.96 -9.51 -0.96
N ARG A 247 7.88 -9.42 -1.92
CA ARG A 247 9.04 -8.52 -1.85
C ARG A 247 8.62 -7.05 -1.75
N GLU A 248 7.65 -6.63 -2.55
CA GLU A 248 7.08 -5.27 -2.47
C GLU A 248 6.48 -4.99 -1.08
N LEU A 249 5.80 -5.96 -0.48
CA LEU A 249 5.18 -5.86 0.85
C LEU A 249 6.20 -5.81 2.00
N LEU A 250 7.31 -6.53 1.87
CA LEU A 250 8.38 -6.60 2.86
C LEU A 250 9.30 -5.36 2.83
N GLY A 251 9.33 -4.62 1.72
CA GLY A 251 10.15 -3.42 1.58
C GLY A 251 11.64 -3.74 1.40
N VAL A 252 12.52 -2.85 1.90
CA VAL A 252 13.98 -2.89 1.67
C VAL A 252 14.62 -4.19 2.22
N ASP A 253 13.97 -4.87 3.16
CA ASP A 253 14.50 -6.05 3.86
C ASP A 253 14.06 -7.40 3.24
N ALA A 254 13.52 -7.39 2.01
CA ALA A 254 12.86 -8.55 1.43
C ALA A 254 13.76 -9.77 1.18
N PHE A 255 15.07 -9.58 0.99
CA PHE A 255 16.05 -10.68 0.83
C PHE A 255 16.70 -11.11 2.15
N GLY A 256 16.25 -10.56 3.29
CA GLY A 256 16.87 -10.76 4.59
C GLY A 256 18.15 -9.93 4.72
N ALA A 257 18.19 -9.05 5.72
CA ALA A 257 19.47 -8.63 6.27
C ALA A 257 20.04 -9.82 7.04
N HIS A 258 21.24 -10.27 6.65
CA HIS A 258 22.13 -10.97 7.57
C HIS A 258 22.63 -9.98 8.62
#